data_AF-A0A8J3ZLD5-F1
#
_entry.id   AF-A0A8J3ZLD5-F1
#
_cell.length_a   1.000
_cell.length_b   1.000
_cell.length_c   1.000
_cell.angle_alpha   90.00
_cell.angle_beta   90.00
_cell.angle_gamma   90.00
#
_symmetry.space_group_name_H-M   'P 1'
#
loop_
_entity.id
_entity.type
_entity.pdbx_description
1 polymer ?
#
loop_
_entity_poly.entity_id
_entity_poly.type
_entity_poly.pdbx_seq_one_letter_code
_entity_poly.pdbx_strand_id
1 'polypeptide(L)'
;MGVLIDAVMSMARAARFRSVRAVLPPDTWFELPGRLRFGMPWPWQQHTEVDAEIVDDTGQAGARVPLGQASAPRTSGEAGVLLWRGDGSLEPYLTDLAGYCRQVYGGPPRSLRWIRLGGVRAVVIEADTANAQRTHRLVAEWGLNHTLHGEFRTPADAADGYRPHLDTMLATWQWA
;
A
#
# COMPACT_ATOMS: atom_id res chain seq x y z
N MET A 1 5.30 -29.19 -23.39
CA MET A 1 6.42 -28.85 -22.47
C MET A 1 6.32 -27.43 -21.89
N GLY A 2 5.77 -26.43 -22.60
CA GLY A 2 5.58 -25.06 -22.05
C GLY A 2 4.59 -24.92 -20.88
N VAL A 3 3.46 -25.63 -20.93
CA VAL A 3 2.39 -25.54 -19.91
C VAL A 3 2.86 -25.93 -18.49
N LEU A 4 3.78 -26.89 -18.38
CA LEU A 4 4.29 -27.34 -17.08
C LEU A 4 5.27 -26.32 -16.46
N ILE A 5 6.07 -25.64 -17.29
CA ILE A 5 7.01 -24.60 -16.84
C ILE A 5 6.23 -23.37 -16.38
N ASP A 6 5.19 -22.96 -17.12
CA ASP A 6 4.34 -21.83 -16.74
C ASP A 6 3.58 -22.10 -15.44
N ALA A 7 3.07 -23.33 -15.26
CA ALA A 7 2.41 -23.73 -14.02
C ALA A 7 3.37 -23.70 -12.81
N VAL A 8 4.59 -24.23 -12.97
CA VAL A 8 5.60 -24.23 -11.90
C VAL A 8 6.09 -22.81 -11.57
N MET A 9 6.31 -21.96 -12.59
CA MET A 9 6.66 -20.55 -12.41
C MET A 9 5.53 -19.76 -11.73
N SER A 10 4.27 -20.04 -12.10
CA SER A 10 3.08 -19.44 -11.48
C SER A 10 2.93 -19.86 -10.02
N MET A 11 3.13 -21.14 -9.70
CA MET A 11 3.12 -21.64 -8.32
C MET A 11 4.26 -21.04 -7.47
N ALA A 12 5.48 -20.95 -8.04
CA ALA A 12 6.62 -20.33 -7.36
C ALA A 12 6.38 -18.83 -7.09
N ARG A 13 5.70 -18.11 -7.99
CA ARG A 13 5.27 -16.73 -7.78
C ARG A 13 4.16 -16.63 -6.72
N ALA A 14 3.20 -17.56 -6.72
CA ALA A 14 2.12 -17.57 -5.73
C ALA A 14 2.60 -17.85 -4.29
N ALA A 15 3.62 -18.68 -4.13
CA ALA A 15 4.22 -19.02 -2.83
C ALA A 15 4.96 -17.85 -2.16
N ARG A 16 5.21 -16.76 -2.90
CA ARG A 16 5.87 -15.56 -2.38
C ARG A 16 4.97 -14.69 -1.51
N PHE A 17 3.65 -14.77 -1.69
CA PHE A 17 2.69 -13.92 -0.98
C PHE A 17 2.37 -14.48 0.40
N ARG A 18 2.65 -13.70 1.45
CA ARG A 18 2.47 -14.11 2.85
C ARG A 18 1.48 -13.22 3.58
N SER A 19 0.70 -13.78 4.50
CA SER A 19 -0.14 -12.97 5.38
C SER A 19 0.74 -12.11 6.29
N VAL A 20 0.30 -10.87 6.54
CA VAL A 20 0.89 -10.00 7.56
C VAL A 20 0.26 -10.34 8.91
N ARG A 21 1.04 -10.24 10.00
CA ARG A 21 0.53 -10.44 11.36
C ARG A 21 0.37 -9.08 12.02
N ALA A 22 -0.76 -8.88 12.71
CA ALA A 22 -0.96 -7.69 13.52
C ALA A 22 0.03 -7.70 14.69
N VAL A 23 0.59 -6.54 15.00
CA VAL A 23 1.58 -6.37 16.08
C VAL A 23 1.02 -5.48 17.19
N LEU A 24 -0.02 -4.70 16.88
CA LEU A 24 -0.75 -3.84 17.82
C LEU A 24 -2.25 -4.15 17.74
N PRO A 25 -3.02 -3.95 18.81
CA PRO A 25 -4.48 -3.93 18.71
C PRO A 25 -4.94 -2.66 17.95
N PRO A 26 -6.03 -2.73 17.18
CA PRO A 26 -6.62 -1.53 16.59
C PRO A 26 -7.39 -0.72 17.65
N ASP A 27 -7.24 0.60 17.64
CA ASP A 27 -8.01 1.51 18.50
C ASP A 27 -9.27 2.02 17.78
N THR A 28 -9.13 2.28 16.48
CA THR A 28 -10.21 2.72 15.59
C THR A 28 -10.19 1.89 14.30
N TRP A 29 -11.18 2.13 13.43
CA TRP A 29 -11.29 1.45 12.14
C TRP A 29 -11.37 2.47 11.02
N PHE A 30 -10.64 2.22 9.95
CA PHE A 30 -10.91 2.85 8.67
C PHE A 30 -12.01 2.04 7.99
N GLU A 31 -13.07 2.72 7.57
CA GLU A 31 -14.18 2.08 6.89
C GLU A 31 -14.51 2.79 5.58
N LEU A 32 -14.58 2.00 4.50
CA LEU A 32 -15.14 2.42 3.23
C LEU A 32 -16.35 1.52 2.93
N PRO A 33 -17.58 2.01 3.19
CA PRO A 33 -18.78 1.19 3.16
C PRO A 33 -18.95 0.40 1.86
N GLY A 34 -19.23 -0.90 2.00
CA GLY A 34 -19.42 -1.82 0.87
C GLY A 34 -18.15 -2.11 0.06
N ARG A 35 -16.96 -1.75 0.55
CA ARG A 35 -15.70 -1.98 -0.16
C ARG A 35 -14.64 -2.66 0.71
N LEU A 36 -14.26 -2.02 1.80
CA LEU A 36 -13.17 -2.51 2.66
C LEU A 36 -13.20 -1.87 4.04
N ARG A 37 -12.51 -2.51 4.97
CA ARG A 37 -12.14 -1.92 6.27
C ARG A 37 -10.80 -2.48 6.76
N PHE A 38 -10.12 -1.72 7.62
CA PHE A 38 -8.95 -2.18 8.34
C PHE A 38 -8.79 -1.44 9.67
N GLY A 39 -8.10 -2.08 10.62
CA GLY A 39 -7.87 -1.54 11.95
C GLY A 39 -6.74 -0.53 11.96
N MET A 40 -6.94 0.58 12.64
CA MET A 40 -5.97 1.65 12.82
C MET A 40 -5.52 1.69 14.29
N PRO A 41 -4.25 1.33 14.59
CA PRO A 41 -3.70 1.50 15.93
C PRO A 41 -3.29 2.96 16.15
N TRP A 42 -3.64 3.52 17.31
CA TRP A 42 -3.48 4.94 17.70
C TRP A 42 -4.55 5.85 17.01
N PRO A 43 -4.81 7.12 17.44
CA PRO A 43 -5.99 7.86 17.02
C PRO A 43 -5.77 8.45 15.64
N TRP A 44 -5.84 7.58 14.63
CA TRP A 44 -5.99 8.00 13.25
C TRP A 44 -7.36 8.66 13.08
N GLN A 45 -7.35 9.79 12.40
CA GLN A 45 -8.55 10.49 11.97
C GLN A 45 -8.78 10.18 10.50
N GLN A 46 -9.90 9.53 10.19
CA GLN A 46 -10.36 9.38 8.82
C GLN A 46 -10.97 10.70 8.35
N HIS A 47 -10.62 11.11 7.14
CA HIS A 47 -11.12 12.34 6.52
C HIS A 47 -12.29 12.04 5.59
N THR A 48 -13.30 12.92 5.61
CA THR A 48 -14.47 12.83 4.73
C THR A 48 -14.14 13.28 3.31
N GLU A 49 -13.26 14.27 3.19
CA GLU A 49 -12.75 14.80 1.92
C GLU A 49 -11.32 14.30 1.72
N VAL A 50 -10.95 14.06 0.46
CA VAL A 50 -9.62 13.58 0.09
C VAL A 50 -8.92 14.69 -0.68
N ASP A 51 -8.09 15.44 0.04
CA ASP A 51 -7.40 16.62 -0.49
C ASP A 51 -5.95 16.33 -0.87
N ALA A 52 -5.46 15.12 -0.56
CA ALA A 52 -4.10 14.73 -0.87
C ALA A 52 -3.90 14.52 -2.38
N GLU A 53 -2.82 15.10 -2.91
CA GLU A 53 -2.39 14.90 -4.29
C GLU A 53 -2.04 13.42 -4.51
N ILE A 54 -2.79 12.79 -5.44
CA ILE A 54 -2.53 11.42 -5.87
C ILE A 54 -1.55 11.44 -7.02
N VAL A 55 -0.42 10.78 -6.79
CA VAL A 55 0.61 10.56 -7.80
C VAL A 55 0.31 9.26 -8.55
N ASP A 56 0.27 9.35 -9.87
CA ASP A 56 0.05 8.22 -10.75
C ASP A 56 1.29 7.30 -10.82
N ASP A 57 1.22 6.28 -11.68
CA ASP A 57 2.28 5.28 -11.78
C ASP A 57 3.53 5.79 -12.50
N THR A 58 3.49 7.04 -12.97
CA THR A 58 4.62 7.73 -13.60
C THR A 58 5.27 8.79 -12.71
N GLY A 59 4.75 9.00 -11.49
CA GLY A 59 5.25 10.05 -10.61
C GLY A 59 4.59 11.41 -10.84
N GLN A 60 3.55 11.50 -11.68
CA GLN A 60 2.86 12.75 -12.00
C GLN A 60 1.53 12.86 -11.27
N ALA A 61 1.11 14.10 -10.99
CA ALA A 61 -0.23 14.38 -10.51
C ALA A 61 -1.26 13.92 -11.54
N GLY A 62 -2.14 12.99 -11.17
CA GLY A 62 -3.06 12.36 -12.10
C GLY A 62 -4.50 12.37 -11.59
N ALA A 63 -5.46 12.39 -12.52
CA ALA A 63 -6.88 12.17 -12.21
C ALA A 63 -7.10 10.71 -11.81
N ARG A 64 -6.84 10.39 -10.55
CA ARG A 64 -7.19 9.10 -9.94
C ARG A 64 -8.47 9.25 -9.13
N VAL A 65 -9.17 8.14 -8.91
CA VAL A 65 -10.39 8.14 -8.11
C VAL A 65 -9.99 7.95 -6.64
N PRO A 66 -9.98 9.01 -5.80
CA PRO A 66 -9.72 8.86 -4.38
C PRO A 66 -10.79 7.96 -3.76
N LEU A 67 -10.38 7.14 -2.81
CA LEU A 67 -11.27 6.26 -2.06
C LEU A 67 -11.37 6.69 -0.60
N GLY A 68 -10.27 7.18 -0.03
CA GLY A 68 -10.29 7.76 1.31
C GLY A 68 -8.89 8.09 1.82
N GLN A 69 -8.87 8.86 2.90
CA GLN A 69 -7.66 9.34 3.54
C GLN A 69 -7.82 9.23 5.05
N ALA A 70 -6.73 8.91 5.74
CA ALA A 70 -6.66 9.00 7.19
C ALA A 70 -5.29 9.54 7.60
N SER A 71 -5.22 10.18 8.76
CA SER A 71 -3.95 10.67 9.26
C SER A 71 -3.83 10.59 10.78
N ALA A 72 -2.60 10.55 11.26
CA ALA A 72 -2.27 10.55 12.67
C ALA A 72 -1.25 11.67 12.96
N PRO A 73 -1.56 12.60 13.88
CA PRO A 73 -0.68 13.74 14.18
C PRO A 73 0.59 13.30 14.91
N ARG A 74 1.70 14.02 14.66
CA ARG A 74 2.98 13.89 15.37
C ARG A 74 3.67 15.23 15.59
N THR A 75 4.66 15.20 16.47
CA THR A 75 5.51 16.36 16.75
C THR A 75 6.39 16.74 15.57
N SER A 76 6.90 15.78 14.79
CA SER A 76 7.76 16.01 13.62
C SER A 76 6.99 16.10 12.30
N GLY A 77 5.66 16.15 12.33
CA GLY A 77 4.81 16.19 11.14
C GLY A 77 3.58 15.31 11.28
N GLU A 78 3.16 14.69 10.19
CA GLU A 78 1.94 13.88 10.15
C GLU A 78 2.22 12.54 9.45
N ALA A 79 1.68 11.46 10.00
CA ALA A 79 1.59 10.19 9.31
C ALA A 79 0.27 10.14 8.55
N GLY A 80 0.28 9.72 7.29
CA GLY A 80 -0.90 9.72 6.42
C GLY A 80 -1.08 8.40 5.69
N VAL A 81 -2.33 7.97 5.55
CA VAL A 81 -2.79 6.93 4.64
C VAL A 81 -3.66 7.58 3.58
N LEU A 82 -3.36 7.30 2.32
CA LEU A 82 -4.18 7.69 1.18
C LEU A 82 -4.50 6.43 0.37
N LEU A 83 -5.76 6.23 0.01
CA LEU A 83 -6.22 5.11 -0.82
C LEU A 83 -6.92 5.63 -2.08
N TRP A 84 -6.67 4.96 -3.21
CA TRP A 84 -7.31 5.29 -4.47
C TRP A 84 -7.41 4.09 -5.40
N ARG A 85 -8.29 4.20 -6.40
CA ARG A 85 -8.41 3.19 -7.46
C ARG A 85 -7.41 3.45 -8.58
N GLY A 86 -6.66 2.41 -8.94
CA GLY A 86 -5.92 2.31 -10.18
C GLY A 86 -6.63 1.40 -11.19
N ASP A 87 -6.24 1.48 -12.45
CA ASP A 87 -6.70 0.62 -13.52
C ASP A 87 -5.58 -0.34 -13.93
N GLY A 88 -5.95 -1.54 -14.34
CA GLY A 88 -5.02 -2.57 -14.77
C GLY A 88 -4.82 -3.67 -13.73
N SER A 89 -3.59 -4.19 -13.67
CA SER A 89 -3.28 -5.41 -12.94
C SER A 89 -1.97 -5.28 -12.16
N LEU A 90 -1.66 -6.29 -11.33
CA LEU A 90 -0.50 -6.27 -10.44
C LEU A 90 0.83 -6.58 -11.15
N GLU A 91 0.75 -7.18 -12.34
CA GLU A 91 1.88 -7.74 -13.09
C GLU A 91 3.02 -6.75 -13.41
N PRO A 92 2.77 -5.47 -13.76
CA PRO A 92 3.84 -4.49 -13.99
C PRO A 92 4.74 -4.32 -12.75
N TYR A 93 4.14 -4.30 -11.56
CA TYR A 93 4.83 -4.14 -10.27
C TYR A 93 5.68 -5.37 -9.89
N LEU A 94 5.43 -6.52 -10.53
CA LEU A 94 6.19 -7.74 -10.31
C LEU A 94 7.44 -7.85 -11.20
N THR A 95 7.55 -7.01 -12.24
CA THR A 95 8.51 -7.21 -13.33
C THR A 95 9.65 -6.18 -13.32
N ASP A 96 9.37 -4.89 -13.15
CA ASP A 96 10.40 -3.83 -13.06
C ASP A 96 10.12 -2.83 -11.92
N LEU A 97 10.27 -3.32 -10.70
CA LEU A 97 10.04 -2.50 -9.51
C LEU A 97 11.08 -1.39 -9.33
N ALA A 98 12.35 -1.67 -9.65
CA ALA A 98 13.42 -0.71 -9.45
C ALA A 98 13.28 0.50 -10.40
N GLY A 99 12.88 0.26 -11.65
CA GLY A 99 12.52 1.32 -12.61
C GLY A 99 11.34 2.14 -12.09
N TYR A 100 10.26 1.45 -11.68
CA TYR A 100 9.07 2.10 -11.10
C TYR A 100 9.42 3.01 -9.91
N CYS A 101 10.18 2.53 -8.93
CA CYS A 101 10.52 3.32 -7.74
C CYS A 101 11.37 4.54 -8.07
N ARG A 102 12.35 4.39 -8.99
CA ARG A 102 13.17 5.53 -9.41
C ARG A 102 12.33 6.60 -10.10
N GLN A 103 11.38 6.18 -10.93
CA GLN A 103 10.50 7.09 -11.64
C GLN A 103 9.55 7.81 -10.68
N VAL A 104 8.91 7.09 -9.75
CA VAL A 104 7.87 7.66 -8.88
C VAL A 104 8.44 8.36 -7.64
N TYR A 105 9.49 7.79 -7.03
CA TYR A 105 10.05 8.26 -5.75
C TYR A 105 11.46 8.85 -5.87
N GLY A 106 12.06 8.85 -7.06
CA GLY A 106 13.40 9.43 -7.29
C GLY A 106 14.56 8.57 -6.78
N GLY A 107 14.30 7.33 -6.32
CA GLY A 107 15.32 6.46 -5.73
C GLY A 107 14.99 4.97 -5.84
N PRO A 108 15.94 4.07 -5.51
CA PRO A 108 15.67 2.65 -5.45
C PRO A 108 14.73 2.31 -4.27
N PRO A 109 13.99 1.19 -4.33
CA PRO A 109 13.22 0.73 -3.17
C PRO A 109 14.17 0.34 -2.02
N ARG A 110 13.77 0.67 -0.78
CA ARG A 110 14.43 0.17 0.43
C ARG A 110 14.07 -1.27 0.72
N SER A 111 12.79 -1.61 0.56
CA SER A 111 12.28 -2.94 0.83
C SER A 111 11.05 -3.26 -0.03
N LEU A 112 10.79 -4.56 -0.19
CA LEU A 112 9.66 -5.09 -0.93
C LEU A 112 9.04 -6.25 -0.16
N ARG A 113 7.71 -6.25 -0.06
CA ARG A 113 6.95 -7.35 0.54
C ARG A 113 5.82 -7.78 -0.40
N TRP A 114 5.76 -9.09 -0.66
CA TRP A 114 4.61 -9.70 -1.32
C TRP A 114 3.69 -10.28 -0.26
N ILE A 115 2.47 -9.77 -0.18
CA ILE A 115 1.55 -10.10 0.91
C ILE A 115 0.19 -10.59 0.42
N ARG A 116 -0.48 -11.34 1.27
CA ARG A 116 -1.92 -11.61 1.14
C ARG A 116 -2.68 -10.55 1.94
N LEU A 117 -3.32 -9.62 1.26
CA LEU A 117 -4.11 -8.55 1.89
C LEU A 117 -5.58 -8.97 1.91
N GLY A 118 -6.11 -9.37 3.06
CA GLY A 118 -7.47 -9.92 3.12
C GLY A 118 -7.70 -11.10 2.17
N GLY A 119 -6.65 -11.86 1.82
CA GLY A 119 -6.69 -12.99 0.88
C GLY A 119 -6.25 -12.70 -0.56
N VAL A 120 -6.30 -11.44 -1.03
CA VAL A 120 -5.88 -11.07 -2.40
C VAL A 120 -4.37 -10.82 -2.50
N ARG A 121 -3.80 -10.89 -3.70
CA ARG A 121 -2.37 -10.60 -3.89
C ARG A 121 -2.14 -9.10 -3.77
N ALA A 122 -1.10 -8.73 -3.03
CA ALA A 122 -0.66 -7.35 -2.93
C ALA A 122 0.86 -7.25 -2.81
N VAL A 123 1.37 -6.08 -3.18
CA VAL A 123 2.77 -5.70 -3.08
C VAL A 123 2.86 -4.45 -2.21
N VAL A 124 3.78 -4.44 -1.26
CA VAL A 124 4.13 -3.27 -0.46
C VAL A 124 5.58 -2.91 -0.76
N ILE A 125 5.79 -1.68 -1.20
CA ILE A 125 7.08 -1.12 -1.61
C ILE A 125 7.43 -0.03 -0.61
N GLU A 126 8.61 -0.09 -0.03
CA GLU A 126 9.13 0.97 0.83
C GLU A 126 10.14 1.81 0.07
N ALA A 127 9.97 3.12 0.07
CA ALA A 127 10.86 4.07 -0.57
C ALA A 127 11.04 5.33 0.29
N ASP A 128 12.22 5.95 0.17
CA ASP A 128 12.45 7.32 0.63
C ASP A 128 12.05 8.29 -0.47
N THR A 129 11.40 9.39 -0.10
CA THR A 129 11.09 10.49 -1.02
C THR A 129 12.03 11.67 -0.80
N ALA A 130 12.12 12.56 -1.79
CA ALA A 130 12.94 13.77 -1.71
C ALA A 130 12.53 14.71 -0.56
N ASN A 131 11.29 14.62 -0.08
CA ASN A 131 10.73 15.50 0.96
C ASN A 131 10.94 14.96 2.39
N ALA A 132 11.98 14.15 2.61
CA ALA A 132 12.28 13.52 3.90
C ALA A 132 11.11 12.70 4.48
N GLN A 133 10.34 12.04 3.61
CA GLN A 133 9.29 11.10 4.02
C GLN A 133 9.67 9.66 3.65
N ARG A 134 9.28 8.72 4.51
CA ARG A 134 9.23 7.29 4.19
C ARG A 134 7.83 6.97 3.69
N THR A 135 7.76 6.45 2.48
CA THR A 135 6.50 6.02 1.85
C THR A 135 6.48 4.50 1.73
N HIS A 136 5.38 3.90 2.19
CA HIS A 136 5.02 2.53 1.88
C HIS A 136 3.87 2.53 0.88
N ARG A 137 4.17 2.21 -0.38
CA ARG A 137 3.21 2.07 -1.46
C ARG A 137 2.64 0.66 -1.46
N LEU A 138 1.34 0.55 -1.28
CA LEU A 138 0.55 -0.66 -1.42
C LEU A 138 -0.08 -0.68 -2.81
N VAL A 139 0.03 -1.81 -3.51
CA VAL A 139 -0.76 -2.12 -4.71
C VAL A 139 -1.36 -3.50 -4.52
N ALA A 140 -2.68 -3.61 -4.55
CA ALA A 140 -3.42 -4.85 -4.37
C ALA A 140 -4.37 -5.09 -5.54
N GLU A 141 -4.62 -6.36 -5.87
CA GLU A 141 -5.65 -6.71 -6.83
C GLU A 141 -7.03 -6.29 -6.34
N TRP A 142 -7.84 -5.71 -7.23
CA TRP A 142 -9.20 -5.33 -6.91
C TRP A 142 -10.15 -5.54 -8.09
N GLY A 143 -10.86 -6.67 -8.10
CA GLY A 143 -11.67 -7.06 -9.25
C GLY A 143 -10.83 -7.44 -10.47
N LEU A 144 -11.46 -7.54 -11.64
CA LEU A 144 -10.83 -8.10 -12.85
C LEU A 144 -9.82 -7.16 -13.53
N ASN A 145 -10.02 -5.84 -13.46
CA ASN A 145 -9.22 -4.84 -14.19
C ASN A 145 -8.90 -3.61 -13.35
N HIS A 146 -8.99 -3.71 -12.03
CA HIS A 146 -8.62 -2.62 -11.15
C HIS A 146 -7.63 -3.08 -10.10
N THR A 147 -6.88 -2.11 -9.62
CA THR A 147 -5.98 -2.25 -8.49
C THR A 147 -6.41 -1.28 -7.42
N LEU A 148 -6.32 -1.71 -6.17
CA LEU A 148 -6.32 -0.78 -5.06
C LEU A 148 -4.89 -0.28 -4.87
N HIS A 149 -4.75 1.03 -4.81
CA HIS A 149 -3.51 1.68 -4.46
C HIS A 149 -3.64 2.30 -3.08
N GLY A 150 -2.54 2.28 -2.34
CA GLY A 150 -2.44 2.97 -1.08
C GLY A 150 -1.05 3.53 -0.86
N GLU A 151 -0.95 4.68 -0.21
CA GLU A 151 0.31 5.19 0.30
C GLU A 151 0.20 5.47 1.78
N PHE A 152 1.10 4.85 2.53
CA PHE A 152 1.34 5.15 3.93
C PHE A 152 2.60 6.00 4.00
N ARG A 153 2.45 7.31 4.25
CA ARG A 153 3.54 8.29 4.31
C ARG A 153 3.82 8.66 5.75
N THR A 154 5.10 8.70 6.12
CA THR A 154 5.55 9.10 7.45
C THR A 154 6.78 9.99 7.37
N PRO A 155 7.01 10.87 8.37
CA PRO A 155 8.30 11.55 8.52
C PRO A 155 9.43 10.52 8.61
N ALA A 156 10.52 10.71 7.86
CA ALA A 156 11.59 9.72 7.75
C ALA A 156 12.30 9.44 9.09
N ASP A 157 12.32 10.41 10.00
CA ASP A 157 12.88 10.30 11.35
C ASP A 157 12.02 9.46 12.32
N ALA A 158 10.72 9.32 12.03
CA ALA A 158 9.76 8.57 12.83
C ALA A 158 9.29 7.26 12.18
N ALA A 159 9.71 6.99 10.94
CA ALA A 159 9.18 5.92 10.10
C ALA A 159 9.23 4.52 10.75
N ASP A 160 10.34 4.17 11.40
CA ASP A 160 10.50 2.86 12.04
C ASP A 160 9.49 2.64 13.17
N GLY A 161 9.09 3.70 13.86
CA GLY A 161 8.05 3.66 14.90
C GLY A 161 6.65 3.38 14.36
N TYR A 162 6.41 3.67 13.07
CA TYR A 162 5.12 3.44 12.41
C TYR A 162 5.00 2.09 11.73
N ARG A 163 6.09 1.32 11.62
CA ARG A 163 6.06 0.00 10.99
C ARG A 163 5.06 -0.97 11.66
N PRO A 164 4.96 -1.07 13.00
CA PRO A 164 3.93 -1.88 13.65
C PRO A 164 2.50 -1.42 13.36
N HIS A 165 2.31 -0.12 13.09
CA HIS A 165 1.00 0.42 12.72
C HIS A 165 0.60 -0.05 11.32
N LEU A 166 1.50 0.11 10.35
CA LEU A 166 1.29 -0.40 8.99
C LEU A 166 1.03 -1.91 8.99
N ASP A 167 1.81 -2.69 9.73
CA ASP A 167 1.63 -4.15 9.78
C ASP A 167 0.26 -4.54 10.35
N THR A 168 -0.22 -3.80 11.35
CA THR A 168 -1.56 -3.98 11.91
C THR A 168 -2.66 -3.62 10.91
N MET A 169 -2.54 -2.49 10.20
CA MET A 169 -3.49 -2.11 9.14
C MET A 169 -3.55 -3.18 8.05
N LEU A 170 -2.41 -3.65 7.57
CA LEU A 170 -2.34 -4.70 6.53
C LEU A 170 -2.89 -6.04 7.02
N ALA A 171 -2.63 -6.42 8.27
CA ALA A 171 -3.07 -7.69 8.83
C ALA A 171 -4.57 -7.75 9.14
N THR A 172 -5.17 -6.61 9.44
CA THR A 172 -6.61 -6.49 9.78
C THR A 172 -7.48 -6.14 8.59
N TRP A 173 -6.91 -6.15 7.38
CA TRP A 173 -7.60 -5.81 6.14
C TRP A 173 -8.71 -6.80 5.80
N GLN A 174 -9.89 -6.27 5.53
CA GLN A 174 -11.07 -7.04 5.15
C GLN A 174 -11.74 -6.40 3.93
N TRP A 175 -12.09 -7.25 2.97
CA TRP A 175 -12.88 -6.87 1.79
C TRP A 175 -14.36 -7.12 2.06
N ALA A 176 -15.23 -6.33 1.45
CA ALA A 176 -16.68 -6.53 1.46
C ALA A 176 -17.16 -7.38 0.28
#